data_AF-A0A6A6DJZ4-F1
#
_entry.id   AF-A0A6A6DJZ4-F1
#
_cell.length_a   1.000
_cell.length_b   1.000
_cell.length_c   1.000
_cell.angle_alpha   90.00
_cell.angle_beta   90.00
_cell.angle_gamma   90.00
#
_symmetry.space_group_name_H-M   'P 1'
#
loop_
_entity.id
_entity.type
_entity.pdbx_description
1 polymer ?
#
loop_
_entity_poly.entity_id
_entity_poly.type
_entity_poly.pdbx_seq_one_letter_code
_entity_poly.pdbx_strand_id
1 'polypeptide(L)'
;ANRVIAWLGEEADDSDQALEEIRVAADDESTNPSKNEMIQEALLALLRRPWFRRIWVLQEVAAARHVLIMCGSTVVDGHAFRLGLSRLELSYEPPLELQNLVRSVTYLIRGAIFRPKHVASRPDRASLDIRPLGELVDMYHTHEATLHRDKVYALLGMSSDDPSAAGLSPDYTVSWEKLFHALVTFILGESLSVKTWGNREVAVITSKGCILGQVSSVESDSSRYDRQNVGITFKNTPEHLGFERKWSAHWALQASAKSVRQGDLICLLQGAQRPTIIRICKDHFAIIMAAVTPRPVARMQSGYVKCQKLLLSINSFPRNFLLVWNW
;
A
#
# COMPACT_ATOMS: atom_id res chain seq x y z
N ALA A 1 -16.96 13.45 -2.58
CA ALA A 1 -17.17 14.26 -3.79
C ALA A 1 -17.78 13.41 -4.90
N ASN A 2 -18.65 13.96 -5.75
CA ASN A 2 -19.23 13.19 -6.87
C ASN A 2 -18.21 12.95 -7.99
N ARG A 3 -17.38 13.95 -8.30
CA ARG A 3 -16.34 13.87 -9.33
C ARG A 3 -15.12 14.68 -8.91
N VAL A 4 -13.93 14.19 -9.21
CA VAL A 4 -12.64 14.89 -9.02
C VAL A 4 -11.87 14.87 -10.33
N ILE A 5 -11.20 15.98 -10.63
CA ILE A 5 -10.27 16.08 -11.75
C ILE A 5 -8.86 16.00 -11.17
N ALA A 6 -8.13 14.95 -11.53
CA ALA A 6 -6.70 14.82 -11.30
C ALA A 6 -5.96 15.60 -12.39
N TRP A 7 -5.68 16.88 -12.09
CA TRP A 7 -4.94 17.76 -12.99
C TRP A 7 -3.44 17.49 -12.89
N LEU A 8 -2.86 16.94 -13.97
CA LEU A 8 -1.45 16.60 -14.08
C LEU A 8 -0.58 17.79 -14.49
N GLY A 9 -1.17 18.93 -14.85
CA GLY A 9 -0.49 20.14 -15.32
C GLY A 9 -0.74 20.41 -16.80
N GLU A 10 -0.08 21.45 -17.32
CA GLU A 10 -0.14 21.83 -18.74
C GLU A 10 0.42 20.72 -19.64
N GLU A 11 0.07 20.79 -20.93
CA GLU A 11 0.60 19.91 -21.96
C GLU A 11 2.11 20.12 -22.12
N ALA A 12 2.87 19.04 -21.99
CA ALA A 12 4.33 19.01 -22.15
C ALA A 12 4.79 17.55 -22.26
N ASP A 13 5.97 17.31 -22.84
CA ASP A 13 6.59 15.99 -22.97
C ASP A 13 5.65 14.96 -23.66
N ASP A 14 4.95 15.41 -24.70
CA ASP A 14 3.98 14.60 -25.48
C ASP A 14 2.89 13.94 -24.60
N SER A 15 2.51 14.62 -23.51
CA SER A 15 1.54 14.12 -22.54
C SER A 15 0.14 13.84 -23.11
N ASP A 16 -0.23 14.54 -24.18
CA ASP A 16 -1.47 14.35 -24.93
C ASP A 16 -1.45 12.98 -25.65
N GLN A 17 -0.37 12.66 -26.35
CA GLN A 17 -0.14 11.37 -27.00
C GLN A 17 -0.07 10.24 -25.97
N ALA A 18 0.62 10.46 -24.84
CA ALA A 18 0.70 9.49 -23.76
C ALA A 18 -0.68 9.16 -23.16
N LEU A 19 -1.51 10.17 -22.91
CA LEU A 19 -2.88 9.95 -22.42
C LEU A 19 -3.76 9.26 -23.45
N GLU A 20 -3.62 9.62 -24.73
CA GLU A 20 -4.38 8.99 -25.81
C GLU A 20 -3.99 7.52 -25.98
N GLU A 21 -2.70 7.18 -25.92
CA GLU A 21 -2.24 5.79 -25.98
C GLU A 21 -2.80 4.95 -24.81
N ILE A 22 -2.82 5.52 -23.60
CA ILE A 22 -3.46 4.88 -22.44
C ILE A 22 -4.96 4.65 -22.71
N ARG A 23 -5.65 5.64 -23.30
CA ARG A 23 -7.08 5.53 -23.64
C ARG A 23 -7.33 4.45 -24.68
N VAL A 24 -6.52 4.39 -25.73
CA VAL A 24 -6.62 3.38 -26.80
C VAL A 24 -6.37 1.97 -26.23
N ALA A 25 -5.32 1.79 -25.44
CA ALA A 25 -5.02 0.51 -24.79
C ALA A 25 -6.14 0.04 -23.83
N ALA A 26 -6.92 0.97 -23.27
CA ALA A 26 -8.07 0.64 -22.44
C ALA A 26 -9.27 0.13 -23.25
N ASP A 27 -9.42 0.54 -24.50
CA ASP A 27 -10.55 0.19 -25.36
C ASP A 27 -10.32 -1.14 -26.10
N ASP A 28 -9.09 -1.39 -26.55
CA ASP A 28 -8.77 -2.55 -27.38
C ASP A 28 -7.89 -3.58 -26.61
N GLU A 29 -8.33 -4.83 -26.58
CA GLU A 29 -7.60 -5.94 -25.95
C GLU A 29 -6.42 -6.45 -26.80
N SER A 30 -6.36 -6.05 -28.08
CA SER A 30 -5.40 -6.54 -29.07
C SER A 30 -4.34 -5.51 -29.46
N THR A 31 -4.32 -4.33 -28.82
CA THR A 31 -3.34 -3.28 -29.13
C THR A 31 -1.94 -3.81 -28.82
N ASN A 32 -1.19 -4.14 -29.88
CA ASN A 32 0.23 -4.38 -29.73
C ASN A 32 0.84 -3.09 -29.15
N PRO A 33 1.48 -3.14 -27.97
CA PRO A 33 2.06 -1.95 -27.38
C PRO A 33 2.95 -1.29 -28.42
N SER A 34 2.74 0.00 -28.67
CA SER A 34 3.60 0.69 -29.62
C SER A 34 5.02 0.61 -29.07
N LYS A 35 5.90 -0.12 -29.78
CA LYS A 35 7.34 -0.16 -29.53
C LYS A 35 8.01 1.17 -29.91
N ASN A 36 7.23 2.23 -30.05
CA ASN A 36 7.70 3.55 -30.38
C ASN A 36 8.36 4.12 -29.12
N GLU A 37 9.69 4.22 -29.15
CA GLU A 37 10.50 4.73 -28.05
C GLU A 37 10.00 6.11 -27.56
N MET A 38 9.55 6.98 -28.47
CA MET A 38 9.01 8.30 -28.13
C MET A 38 7.74 8.21 -27.27
N ILE A 39 6.83 7.29 -27.59
CA ILE A 39 5.58 7.09 -26.81
C ILE A 39 5.92 6.52 -25.42
N GLN A 40 6.91 5.63 -25.35
CA GLN A 40 7.37 5.07 -24.08
C GLN A 40 7.97 6.16 -23.16
N GLU A 41 8.78 7.07 -23.73
CA GLU A 41 9.30 8.22 -23.01
C GLU A 41 8.20 9.17 -22.53
N ALA A 42 7.21 9.47 -23.38
CA ALA A 42 6.07 10.30 -23.05
C ALA A 42 5.22 9.71 -21.90
N LEU A 43 4.92 8.40 -21.94
CA LEU A 43 4.24 7.68 -20.85
C LEU A 43 4.99 7.84 -19.52
N LEU A 44 6.32 7.74 -19.57
CA LEU A 44 7.15 7.79 -18.37
C LEU A 44 7.36 9.21 -17.85
N ALA A 45 7.40 10.21 -18.73
CA ALA A 45 7.34 11.62 -18.36
C ALA A 45 6.02 11.94 -17.67
N LEU A 46 4.88 11.49 -18.25
CA LEU A 46 3.55 11.66 -17.68
C LEU A 46 3.44 11.06 -16.27
N LEU A 47 3.88 9.82 -16.07
CA LEU A 47 3.82 9.13 -14.76
C LEU A 47 4.77 9.74 -13.72
N ARG A 48 5.85 10.41 -14.14
CA ARG A 48 6.79 11.11 -13.25
C ARG A 48 6.27 12.48 -12.78
N ARG A 49 5.14 12.96 -13.30
CA ARG A 49 4.60 14.27 -12.93
C ARG A 49 4.36 14.38 -11.41
N PRO A 50 4.60 15.56 -10.80
CA PRO A 50 4.54 15.73 -9.35
C PRO A 50 3.21 15.33 -8.71
N TRP A 51 2.11 15.41 -9.46
CA TRP A 51 0.78 15.04 -8.97
C TRP A 51 0.75 13.64 -8.35
N PHE A 52 1.41 12.64 -8.97
CA PHE A 52 1.44 11.27 -8.47
C PHE A 52 2.16 11.13 -7.12
N ARG A 53 3.05 12.07 -6.76
CA ARG A 53 3.86 12.00 -5.55
C ARG A 53 3.23 12.71 -4.36
N ARG A 54 2.24 13.58 -4.57
CA ARG A 54 1.71 14.44 -3.49
C ARG A 54 0.82 13.64 -2.54
N ILE A 55 1.08 13.66 -1.25
CA ILE A 55 0.27 12.85 -0.33
C ILE A 55 -1.19 13.34 -0.20
N TRP A 56 -1.43 14.65 -0.33
CA TRP A 56 -2.79 15.21 -0.23
C TRP A 56 -3.71 14.79 -1.38
N VAL A 57 -3.18 14.47 -2.56
CA VAL A 57 -4.02 14.00 -3.68
C VAL A 57 -4.69 12.66 -3.37
N LEU A 58 -4.14 11.89 -2.43
CA LEU A 58 -4.71 10.61 -2.03
C LEU A 58 -6.10 10.78 -1.44
N GLN A 59 -6.33 11.76 -0.57
CA GLN A 59 -7.66 12.01 -0.02
C GLN A 59 -8.64 12.52 -1.07
N GLU A 60 -8.17 13.38 -1.98
CA GLU A 60 -8.99 13.90 -3.07
C GLU A 60 -9.52 12.76 -3.95
N VAL A 61 -8.61 11.88 -4.38
CA VAL A 61 -8.95 10.69 -5.18
C VAL A 61 -9.74 9.70 -4.35
N ALA A 62 -9.43 9.51 -3.06
CA ALA A 62 -10.12 8.59 -2.16
C ALA A 62 -11.57 9.01 -1.85
N ALA A 63 -11.87 10.30 -1.87
CA ALA A 63 -13.21 10.83 -1.62
C ALA A 63 -14.08 10.89 -2.89
N ALA A 64 -13.50 10.70 -4.08
CA ALA A 64 -14.18 10.86 -5.36
C ALA A 64 -15.03 9.64 -5.74
N ARG A 65 -16.24 9.83 -6.28
CA ARG A 65 -17.00 8.71 -6.86
C ARG A 65 -16.73 8.50 -8.35
N HIS A 66 -16.10 9.51 -8.97
CA HIS A 66 -15.67 9.51 -10.36
C HIS A 66 -14.38 10.33 -10.44
N VAL A 67 -13.37 9.80 -11.12
CA VAL A 67 -12.06 10.46 -11.27
C VAL A 67 -11.82 10.67 -12.75
N LEU A 68 -11.49 11.90 -13.15
CA LEU A 68 -11.01 12.22 -14.48
C LEU A 68 -9.53 12.55 -14.39
N ILE A 69 -8.71 11.96 -15.25
CA ILE A 69 -7.29 12.31 -15.40
C ILE A 69 -7.20 13.35 -16.50
N MET A 70 -6.57 14.48 -16.23
CA MET A 70 -6.50 15.59 -17.17
C MET A 70 -5.08 16.16 -17.24
N CYS A 71 -4.59 16.39 -18.46
CA CYS A 71 -3.31 17.01 -18.74
C CYS A 71 -3.45 17.90 -19.98
N GLY A 72 -3.14 19.20 -19.86
CA GLY A 72 -3.47 20.16 -20.91
C GLY A 72 -4.97 20.16 -21.25
N SER A 73 -5.31 20.03 -22.53
CA SER A 73 -6.71 19.87 -22.96
C SER A 73 -7.21 18.42 -22.96
N THR A 74 -6.33 17.43 -22.76
CA THR A 74 -6.65 16.01 -22.89
C THR A 74 -7.21 15.46 -21.59
N VAL A 75 -8.34 14.74 -21.69
CA VAL A 75 -9.06 14.16 -20.54
C VAL A 75 -9.32 12.68 -20.78
N VAL A 76 -9.00 11.85 -19.80
CA VAL A 76 -9.24 10.40 -19.81
C VAL A 76 -10.00 10.00 -18.54
N ASP A 77 -10.98 9.10 -18.66
CA ASP A 77 -11.67 8.54 -17.51
C ASP A 77 -10.68 7.76 -16.62
N GLY A 78 -10.77 7.90 -15.30
CA GLY A 78 -9.84 7.22 -14.38
C GLY A 78 -9.86 5.70 -14.50
N HIS A 79 -11.00 5.10 -14.81
CA HIS A 79 -11.08 3.66 -15.05
C HIS A 79 -10.35 3.28 -16.33
N ALA A 80 -10.54 4.03 -17.42
CA ALA A 80 -9.82 3.85 -18.67
C ALA A 80 -8.31 4.03 -18.45
N PHE A 81 -7.90 5.09 -17.73
CA PHE A 81 -6.50 5.33 -17.38
C PHE A 81 -5.86 4.13 -16.67
N ARG A 82 -6.54 3.59 -15.65
CA ARG A 82 -6.09 2.43 -14.89
C ARG A 82 -6.03 1.16 -15.75
N LEU A 83 -7.01 0.93 -16.63
CA LEU A 83 -7.07 -0.24 -17.49
C LEU A 83 -5.99 -0.19 -18.57
N GLY A 84 -5.82 0.96 -19.23
CA GLY A 84 -4.78 1.18 -20.22
C GLY A 84 -3.38 0.97 -19.65
N LEU A 85 -3.07 1.57 -18.50
CA LEU A 85 -1.78 1.36 -17.82
C LEU A 85 -1.51 -0.11 -17.46
N SER A 86 -2.55 -0.91 -17.21
CA SER A 86 -2.39 -2.33 -16.90
C SER A 86 -2.12 -3.21 -18.12
N ARG A 87 -2.47 -2.72 -19.32
CA ARG A 87 -2.30 -3.41 -20.60
C ARG A 87 -1.07 -2.94 -21.36
N LEU A 88 -0.60 -1.72 -21.10
CA LEU A 88 0.62 -1.20 -21.67
C LEU A 88 1.83 -1.93 -21.08
N GLU A 89 2.58 -2.61 -21.93
CA GLU A 89 3.93 -3.07 -21.62
C GLU A 89 4.91 -1.93 -21.89
N LEU A 90 5.55 -1.45 -20.82
CA LEU A 90 6.62 -0.49 -20.98
C LEU A 90 7.87 -1.22 -21.49
N SER A 91 8.51 -0.68 -22.53
CA SER A 91 9.69 -1.33 -23.14
C SER A 91 10.88 -1.39 -22.19
N TYR A 92 10.92 -0.53 -21.17
CA TYR A 92 11.80 -0.62 -20.03
C TYR A 92 11.00 -0.62 -18.74
N GLU A 93 11.41 -1.45 -17.78
CA GLU A 93 10.82 -1.46 -16.45
C GLU A 93 11.13 -0.14 -15.75
N PRO A 94 10.12 0.70 -15.42
CA PRO A 94 10.38 1.90 -14.66
C PRO A 94 10.97 1.57 -13.29
N PRO A 95 11.65 2.54 -12.64
CA PRO A 95 12.08 2.38 -11.27
C PRO A 95 10.93 1.88 -10.40
N LEU A 96 11.20 0.86 -9.58
CA LEU A 96 10.18 0.18 -8.78
C LEU A 96 9.40 1.13 -7.87
N GLU A 97 10.05 2.21 -7.42
CA GLU A 97 9.43 3.29 -6.66
C GLU A 97 8.31 3.99 -7.44
N LEU A 98 8.55 4.31 -8.72
CA LEU A 98 7.55 4.91 -9.60
C LEU A 98 6.40 3.95 -9.87
N GLN A 99 6.71 2.66 -10.09
CA GLN A 99 5.67 1.63 -10.23
C GLN A 99 4.77 1.56 -8.99
N ASN A 100 5.36 1.46 -7.80
CA ASN A 100 4.62 1.36 -6.55
C ASN A 100 3.77 2.62 -6.31
N LEU A 101 4.31 3.80 -6.61
CA LEU A 101 3.60 5.07 -6.53
C LEU A 101 2.34 5.06 -7.41
N VAL A 102 2.49 4.78 -8.70
CA VAL A 102 1.37 4.76 -9.66
C VAL A 102 0.36 3.66 -9.31
N ARG A 103 0.82 2.47 -8.92
CA ARG A 103 -0.04 1.37 -8.45
C ARG A 103 -0.87 1.75 -7.22
N SER A 104 -0.28 2.49 -6.28
CA SER A 104 -0.96 2.93 -5.06
C SER A 104 -2.06 3.97 -5.34
N VAL A 105 -1.89 4.83 -6.34
CA VAL A 105 -2.91 5.82 -6.76
C VAL A 105 -4.01 5.15 -7.60
N THR A 106 -3.64 4.30 -8.55
CA THR A 106 -4.60 3.53 -9.36
C THR A 106 -5.50 2.63 -8.52
N TYR A 107 -5.01 2.14 -7.37
CA TYR A 107 -5.83 1.48 -6.36
C TYR A 107 -7.03 2.35 -5.91
N LEU A 108 -6.80 3.64 -5.61
CA LEU A 108 -7.84 4.57 -5.17
C LEU A 108 -8.81 4.90 -6.30
N ILE A 109 -8.30 5.03 -7.53
CA ILE A 109 -9.11 5.27 -8.72
C ILE A 109 -10.07 4.09 -8.95
N ARG A 110 -9.57 2.84 -8.89
CA ARG A 110 -10.40 1.63 -8.99
C ARG A 110 -11.52 1.60 -7.95
N GLY A 111 -11.24 2.08 -6.74
CA GLY A 111 -12.22 2.12 -5.66
C GLY A 111 -13.37 3.10 -5.89
N ALA A 112 -13.20 4.12 -6.74
CA ALA A 112 -14.14 5.23 -6.89
C ALA A 112 -15.57 4.76 -7.26
N ILE A 113 -15.68 3.81 -8.20
CA ILE A 113 -16.97 3.30 -8.69
C ILE A 113 -17.77 2.53 -7.63
N PHE A 114 -17.12 2.02 -6.59
CA PHE A 114 -17.75 1.24 -5.52
C PHE A 114 -18.14 2.08 -4.30
N ARG A 115 -17.84 3.38 -4.31
CA ARG A 115 -18.13 4.26 -3.16
C ARG A 115 -19.62 4.60 -3.09
N PRO A 116 -20.24 4.48 -1.90
CA PRO A 116 -21.68 4.66 -1.73
C PRO A 116 -22.12 6.09 -2.08
N LYS A 117 -23.34 6.23 -2.61
CA LYS A 117 -23.93 7.56 -2.91
C LYS A 117 -24.29 8.34 -1.66
N HIS A 118 -24.69 7.61 -0.62
CA HIS A 118 -25.06 8.12 0.69
C HIS A 118 -24.18 7.42 1.71
N VAL A 119 -23.29 8.16 2.35
CA VAL A 119 -22.66 7.69 3.58
C VAL A 119 -23.77 7.78 4.62
N ALA A 120 -24.17 6.67 5.22
CA ALA A 120 -24.86 6.74 6.50
C ALA A 120 -23.82 7.30 7.47
N SER A 121 -23.75 8.64 7.55
CA SER A 121 -22.82 9.35 8.39
C SER A 121 -22.97 8.77 9.78
N ARG A 122 -21.97 8.03 10.26
CA ARG A 122 -21.82 7.90 11.69
C ARG A 122 -21.51 9.32 12.16
N PRO A 123 -22.37 9.94 12.98
CA PRO A 123 -22.23 11.36 13.32
C PRO A 123 -20.85 11.71 13.88
N ASP A 124 -20.16 10.72 14.45
CA ASP A 124 -18.92 10.90 15.20
C ASP A 124 -17.64 10.58 14.41
N ARG A 125 -17.72 10.21 13.11
CA ARG A 125 -16.54 9.74 12.37
C ARG A 125 -16.44 10.29 10.94
N ALA A 126 -15.55 11.26 10.74
CA ALA A 126 -15.15 11.77 9.43
C ALA A 126 -14.09 10.87 8.78
N SER A 127 -14.45 9.62 8.45
CA SER A 127 -13.58 8.65 7.77
C SER A 127 -14.17 8.20 6.44
N LEU A 128 -13.30 8.03 5.44
CA LEU A 128 -13.62 7.47 4.12
C LEU A 128 -13.63 5.92 4.10
N ASP A 129 -13.29 5.27 5.22
CA ASP A 129 -13.30 3.81 5.40
C ASP A 129 -12.57 3.04 4.28
N ILE A 130 -11.38 3.53 3.89
CA ILE A 130 -10.64 2.96 2.75
C ILE A 130 -9.87 1.71 3.17
N ARG A 131 -9.05 1.83 4.22
CA ARG A 131 -8.15 0.78 4.75
C ARG A 131 -7.72 1.08 6.18
N PRO A 132 -7.25 0.08 6.94
CA PRO A 132 -6.54 0.28 8.20
C PRO A 132 -5.35 1.23 8.03
N LEU A 133 -5.06 2.07 9.05
CA LEU A 133 -3.98 3.07 8.95
C LEU A 133 -2.62 2.44 8.63
N GLY A 134 -2.31 1.28 9.20
CA GLY A 134 -1.05 0.59 8.91
C GLY A 134 -0.89 0.19 7.44
N GLU A 135 -1.97 -0.27 6.80
CA GLU A 135 -1.94 -0.56 5.36
C GLU A 135 -1.79 0.72 4.53
N LEU A 136 -2.46 1.81 4.92
CA LEU A 136 -2.30 3.09 4.22
C LEU A 136 -0.86 3.60 4.31
N VAL A 137 -0.24 3.51 5.48
CA VAL A 137 1.17 3.88 5.67
C VAL A 137 2.07 3.01 4.79
N ASP A 138 1.87 1.68 4.78
CA ASP A 138 2.64 0.77 3.93
C ASP A 138 2.52 1.10 2.43
N MET A 139 1.35 1.59 2.00
CA MET A 139 1.08 1.98 0.61
C MET A 139 1.65 3.35 0.25
N TYR A 140 1.64 4.32 1.17
CA TYR A 140 1.73 5.74 0.81
C TYR A 140 2.86 6.54 1.48
N HIS A 141 3.64 5.98 2.41
CA HIS A 141 4.66 6.76 3.17
C HIS A 141 5.75 7.43 2.31
N THR A 142 6.00 6.94 1.10
CA THR A 142 6.95 7.54 0.14
C THR A 142 6.38 8.73 -0.63
N HIS A 143 5.09 9.08 -0.43
CA HIS A 143 4.52 10.29 -1.01
C HIS A 143 5.10 11.54 -0.32
N GLU A 144 5.29 12.58 -1.11
CA GLU A 144 5.87 13.85 -0.73
C GLU A 144 4.84 14.76 -0.06
N ALA A 145 5.31 15.51 0.91
CA ALA A 145 4.55 16.52 1.63
C ALA A 145 5.43 17.73 1.93
N THR A 146 4.86 18.94 1.84
CA THR A 146 5.55 20.17 2.24
C THR A 146 5.76 20.21 3.75
N LEU A 147 4.73 19.83 4.51
CA LEU A 147 4.84 19.65 5.96
C LEU A 147 5.00 18.17 6.26
N HIS A 148 6.06 17.85 6.99
CA HIS A 148 6.45 16.47 7.30
C HIS A 148 5.33 15.65 7.97
N ARG A 149 4.51 16.29 8.81
CA ARG A 149 3.38 15.68 9.52
C ARG A 149 2.25 15.25 8.58
N ASP A 150 2.12 15.88 7.42
CA ASP A 150 1.07 15.54 6.45
C ASP A 150 1.27 14.14 5.88
N LYS A 151 2.49 13.58 5.96
CA LYS A 151 2.73 12.17 5.64
C LYS A 151 1.85 11.22 6.46
N VAL A 152 1.43 11.65 7.65
CA VAL A 152 0.50 10.91 8.52
C VAL A 152 -0.91 11.48 8.41
N TYR A 153 -1.06 12.80 8.51
CA TYR A 153 -2.38 13.44 8.59
C TYR A 153 -3.22 13.27 7.32
N ALA A 154 -2.60 13.25 6.14
CA ALA A 154 -3.30 12.95 4.90
C ALA A 154 -3.86 11.52 4.87
N LEU A 155 -3.38 10.59 5.71
CA LEU A 155 -3.87 9.21 5.73
C LEU A 155 -4.97 8.98 6.77
N LEU A 156 -5.09 9.85 7.79
CA LEU A 156 -6.05 9.67 8.89
C LEU A 156 -7.50 9.67 8.39
N GLY A 157 -7.87 10.61 7.51
CA GLY A 157 -9.22 10.68 6.93
C GLY A 157 -9.59 9.50 6.03
N MET A 158 -8.61 8.70 5.61
CA MET A 158 -8.82 7.49 4.82
C MET A 158 -8.92 6.22 5.68
N SER A 159 -8.59 6.31 6.97
CA SER A 159 -8.43 5.13 7.82
C SER A 159 -9.77 4.51 8.26
N SER A 160 -9.91 3.19 8.14
CA SER A 160 -11.05 2.43 8.71
C SER A 160 -10.97 2.28 10.23
N ASP A 161 -9.74 2.29 10.77
CA ASP A 161 -9.46 2.11 12.19
C ASP A 161 -9.60 3.48 12.91
N ASP A 162 -9.69 3.51 14.24
CA ASP A 162 -9.84 4.76 14.99
C ASP A 162 -8.52 5.16 15.65
N PRO A 163 -7.69 5.97 14.97
CA PRO A 163 -6.40 6.36 15.51
C PRO A 163 -6.54 7.51 16.54
N SER A 164 -7.73 8.11 16.69
CA SER A 164 -7.93 9.26 17.60
C SER A 164 -7.68 8.91 19.07
N ALA A 165 -8.08 7.70 19.48
CA ALA A 165 -7.82 7.19 20.83
C ALA A 165 -6.32 7.04 21.13
N ALA A 166 -5.48 6.87 20.10
CA ALA A 166 -4.03 6.83 20.22
C ALA A 166 -3.38 8.21 20.10
N GLY A 167 -4.16 9.30 20.15
CA GLY A 167 -3.68 10.67 20.03
C GLY A 167 -3.27 11.07 18.61
N LEU A 168 -3.58 10.25 17.61
CA LEU A 168 -3.29 10.53 16.20
C LEU A 168 -4.43 11.36 15.60
N SER A 169 -4.32 12.67 15.78
CA SER A 169 -5.18 13.68 15.14
C SER A 169 -4.32 14.84 14.60
N PRO A 170 -4.83 15.63 13.64
CA PRO A 170 -4.08 16.76 13.10
C PRO A 170 -3.75 17.80 14.19
N ASP A 171 -2.48 17.82 14.60
CA ASP A 171 -1.93 18.79 15.55
C ASP A 171 -0.50 19.17 15.13
N TYR A 172 -0.39 20.33 14.48
CA TYR A 172 0.90 20.81 13.95
C TYR A 172 1.86 21.32 15.05
N THR A 173 1.42 21.37 16.31
CA THR A 173 2.27 21.75 17.45
C THR A 173 3.12 20.60 17.97
N VAL A 174 2.69 19.34 17.79
CA VAL A 174 3.41 18.14 18.23
C VAL A 174 4.66 17.94 17.38
N SER A 175 5.80 17.53 17.96
CA SER A 175 7.00 17.23 17.16
C SER A 175 6.82 15.99 16.29
N TRP A 176 7.55 15.91 15.16
CA TRP A 176 7.54 14.71 14.32
C TRP A 176 7.89 13.44 15.11
N GLU A 177 8.93 13.50 15.93
CA GLU A 177 9.39 12.39 16.76
C GLU A 177 8.26 11.78 17.60
N LYS A 178 7.45 12.63 18.25
CA LYS A 178 6.30 12.22 19.06
C LYS A 178 5.18 11.63 18.20
N LEU A 179 4.84 12.30 17.09
CA LEU A 179 3.82 11.83 16.16
C LEU A 179 4.18 10.46 15.57
N PHE A 180 5.43 10.30 15.14
CA PHE A 180 5.90 9.08 14.53
C PHE A 180 6.01 7.94 15.54
N HIS A 181 6.44 8.23 16.78
CA HIS A 181 6.38 7.25 17.87
C HIS A 181 4.94 6.77 18.11
N ALA A 182 3.98 7.69 18.25
CA ALA A 182 2.56 7.35 18.44
C ALA A 182 2.02 6.49 17.28
N LEU A 183 2.40 6.81 16.04
CA LEU A 183 2.02 6.03 14.86
C LEU A 183 2.58 4.61 14.90
N VAL A 184 3.87 4.45 15.22
CA VAL A 184 4.52 3.13 15.30
C VAL A 184 3.87 2.28 16.39
N THR A 185 3.62 2.85 17.57
CA THR A 185 2.92 2.17 18.66
C THR A 185 1.49 1.78 18.26
N PHE A 186 0.76 2.65 17.56
CA PHE A 186 -0.59 2.33 17.08
C PHE A 186 -0.60 1.16 16.09
N ILE A 187 0.36 1.13 15.15
CA ILE A 187 0.40 0.11 14.08
C ILE A 187 0.91 -1.23 14.58
N LEU A 188 1.99 -1.23 15.39
CA LEU A 188 2.72 -2.44 15.79
C LEU A 188 2.37 -2.93 17.21
N GLY A 189 1.59 -2.17 17.97
CA GLY A 189 1.12 -2.53 19.32
C GLY A 189 1.88 -1.81 20.45
N GLU A 190 1.38 -1.96 21.68
CA GLU A 190 1.90 -1.25 22.86
C GLU A 190 3.07 -1.96 23.56
N SER A 191 3.29 -3.26 23.30
CA SER A 191 4.27 -4.08 24.03
C SER A 191 5.72 -3.93 23.54
N LEU A 192 6.04 -2.84 22.84
CA LEU A 192 7.30 -2.62 22.15
C LEU A 192 8.00 -1.36 22.65
N SER A 193 9.31 -1.30 22.46
CA SER A 193 10.10 -0.09 22.71
C SER A 193 10.48 0.54 21.37
N VAL A 194 10.10 1.80 21.17
CA VAL A 194 10.38 2.58 19.96
C VAL A 194 11.41 3.66 20.27
N LYS A 195 12.39 3.82 19.40
CA LYS A 195 13.26 4.99 19.36
C LYS A 195 13.09 5.68 18.01
N THR A 196 12.74 6.95 18.05
CA THR A 196 12.65 7.87 16.91
C THR A 196 13.60 9.05 17.19
N TRP A 197 13.97 9.81 16.15
CA TRP A 197 14.95 10.90 16.29
C TRP A 197 14.56 12.14 15.47
N GLY A 198 14.24 13.23 16.15
CA GLY A 198 14.08 14.55 15.53
C GLY A 198 13.12 14.52 14.35
N ASN A 199 13.61 14.87 13.16
CA ASN A 199 12.85 14.89 11.90
C ASN A 199 13.16 13.70 10.97
N ARG A 200 13.80 12.63 11.46
CA ARG A 200 14.07 11.44 10.63
C ARG A 200 12.82 10.57 10.53
N GLU A 201 12.59 10.00 9.35
CA GLU A 201 11.53 9.01 9.12
C GLU A 201 12.02 7.58 9.43
N VAL A 202 12.77 7.44 10.53
CA VAL A 202 13.36 6.17 10.96
C VAL A 202 12.97 5.86 12.39
N ALA A 203 12.44 4.66 12.59
CA ALA A 203 12.16 4.09 13.91
C ALA A 203 12.98 2.81 14.11
N VAL A 204 13.66 2.71 15.25
CA VAL A 204 14.25 1.46 15.72
C VAL A 204 13.32 0.89 16.79
N ILE A 205 12.89 -0.35 16.58
CA ILE A 205 11.87 -0.99 17.39
C ILE A 205 12.44 -2.28 17.96
N THR A 206 12.32 -2.44 19.27
CA THR A 206 12.61 -3.72 19.93
C THR A 206 11.31 -4.33 20.44
N SER A 207 11.02 -5.54 20.00
CA SER A 207 9.79 -6.26 20.36
C SER A 207 10.03 -7.76 20.44
N LYS A 208 9.22 -8.47 21.23
CA LYS A 208 9.09 -9.91 21.06
C LYS A 208 8.19 -10.22 19.86
N GLY A 209 8.39 -11.39 19.25
CA GLY A 209 7.59 -11.83 18.13
C GLY A 209 7.70 -13.33 17.85
N CYS A 210 6.90 -13.79 16.89
CA CYS A 210 6.93 -15.16 16.37
C CYS A 210 7.03 -15.12 14.84
N ILE A 211 7.96 -15.88 14.25
CA ILE A 211 8.03 -16.07 12.79
C ILE A 211 7.00 -17.11 12.39
N LEU A 212 6.10 -16.73 11.49
CA LEU A 212 5.02 -17.58 11.00
C LEU A 212 5.45 -18.36 9.75
N GLY A 213 6.22 -17.72 8.89
CA GLY A 213 6.57 -18.26 7.60
C GLY A 213 7.49 -17.35 6.81
N GLN A 214 7.65 -17.70 5.55
CA GLN A 214 8.52 -17.00 4.61
C GLN A 214 7.84 -16.89 3.25
N VAL A 215 8.07 -15.78 2.58
CA VAL A 215 7.65 -15.55 1.20
C VAL A 215 8.43 -16.49 0.28
N SER A 216 7.71 -17.39 -0.39
CA SER A 216 8.27 -18.38 -1.32
C SER A 216 8.24 -17.92 -2.77
N SER A 217 7.29 -17.07 -3.17
CA SER A 217 7.18 -16.48 -4.51
C SER A 217 6.46 -15.13 -4.45
N VAL A 218 6.76 -14.27 -5.42
CA VAL A 218 6.06 -12.99 -5.63
C VAL A 218 5.69 -12.92 -7.10
N GLU A 219 4.41 -12.86 -7.38
CA GLU A 219 3.84 -12.75 -8.71
C GLU A 219 3.19 -11.38 -8.86
N SER A 220 3.59 -10.63 -9.88
CA SER A 220 2.87 -9.44 -10.31
C SER A 220 1.56 -9.88 -10.96
N ASP A 221 0.43 -9.62 -10.31
CA ASP A 221 -0.88 -9.92 -10.90
C ASP A 221 -1.17 -8.89 -12.01
N SER A 222 -0.79 -9.22 -13.24
CA SER A 222 -1.03 -8.36 -14.41
C SER A 222 -2.51 -8.04 -14.59
N SER A 223 -3.42 -8.93 -14.15
CA SER A 223 -4.87 -8.72 -14.26
C SER A 223 -5.43 -7.69 -13.26
N ARG A 224 -4.66 -7.39 -12.20
CA ARG A 224 -5.07 -6.51 -11.09
C ARG A 224 -3.91 -5.61 -10.68
N TYR A 225 -3.37 -4.81 -11.60
CA TYR A 225 -2.24 -3.86 -11.48
C TYR A 225 -1.95 -3.23 -10.09
N ASP A 226 -2.94 -3.12 -9.21
CA ASP A 226 -2.85 -2.63 -7.83
C ASP A 226 -2.55 -3.67 -6.73
N ARG A 227 -2.39 -4.96 -7.08
CA ARG A 227 -2.13 -6.06 -6.14
C ARG A 227 -0.94 -6.91 -6.57
N GLN A 228 -0.30 -7.48 -5.56
CA GLN A 228 0.79 -8.44 -5.70
C GLN A 228 0.36 -9.75 -5.03
N ASN A 229 0.48 -10.85 -5.76
CA ASN A 229 0.16 -12.18 -5.26
C ASN A 229 1.44 -12.78 -4.67
N VAL A 230 1.38 -13.13 -3.40
CA VAL A 230 2.54 -13.58 -2.64
C VAL A 230 2.30 -15.01 -2.16
N GLY A 231 3.13 -15.93 -2.64
CA GLY A 231 3.18 -17.29 -2.16
C GLY A 231 3.95 -17.35 -0.84
N ILE A 232 3.40 -18.04 0.14
CA ILE A 232 3.93 -18.10 1.50
C ILE A 232 4.04 -19.54 1.93
N THR A 233 5.17 -19.87 2.53
CA THR A 233 5.40 -21.15 3.19
C THR A 233 5.44 -20.95 4.70
N PHE A 234 4.47 -21.53 5.40
CA PHE A 234 4.43 -21.56 6.86
C PHE A 234 5.26 -22.73 7.38
N LYS A 235 5.98 -22.51 8.48
CA LYS A 235 6.79 -23.53 9.17
C LYS A 235 6.43 -23.54 10.65
N ASN A 236 6.51 -24.71 11.28
CA ASN A 236 6.30 -24.89 12.73
C ASN A 236 4.89 -24.53 13.22
N THR A 237 3.87 -24.84 12.43
CA THR A 237 2.48 -24.64 12.87
C THR A 237 2.09 -25.66 13.94
N PRO A 238 1.32 -25.26 14.97
CA PRO A 238 0.98 -26.16 16.08
C PRO A 238 0.19 -27.39 15.59
N GLU A 239 0.68 -28.59 15.93
CA GLU A 239 0.08 -29.88 15.48
C GLU A 239 -1.37 -30.05 15.96
N HIS A 240 -1.74 -29.45 17.10
CA HIS A 240 -3.10 -29.52 17.68
C HIS A 240 -4.17 -28.78 16.85
N LEU A 241 -3.77 -27.96 15.88
CA LEU A 241 -4.70 -27.26 14.97
C LEU A 241 -5.00 -28.08 13.70
N GLY A 242 -4.50 -29.32 13.62
CA GLY A 242 -4.68 -30.20 12.45
C GLY A 242 -3.94 -29.70 11.21
N PHE A 243 -2.87 -28.92 11.40
CA PHE A 243 -2.04 -28.43 10.31
C PHE A 243 -0.91 -29.41 10.00
N GLU A 244 -0.61 -29.61 8.71
CA GLU A 244 0.66 -30.20 8.31
C GLU A 244 1.81 -29.34 8.85
N ARG A 245 2.93 -29.97 9.25
CA ARG A 245 4.12 -29.28 9.80
C ARG A 245 4.63 -28.14 8.90
N LYS A 246 4.32 -28.20 7.60
CA LYS A 246 4.59 -27.19 6.60
C LYS A 246 3.39 -27.13 5.65
N TRP A 247 2.88 -25.94 5.40
CA TRP A 247 1.81 -25.71 4.42
C TRP A 247 2.00 -24.37 3.72
N SER A 248 1.35 -24.19 2.57
CA SER A 248 1.46 -22.97 1.78
C SER A 248 0.14 -22.21 1.65
N ALA A 249 0.25 -20.89 1.54
CA ALA A 249 -0.87 -20.00 1.25
C ALA A 249 -0.49 -19.02 0.14
N HIS A 250 -1.49 -18.49 -0.54
CA HIS A 250 -1.33 -17.37 -1.46
C HIS A 250 -2.12 -16.18 -0.93
N TRP A 251 -1.45 -15.05 -0.72
CA TRP A 251 -2.05 -13.80 -0.27
C TRP A 251 -2.06 -12.78 -1.39
N ALA A 252 -3.19 -12.10 -1.56
CA ALA A 252 -3.26 -10.90 -2.39
C ALA A 252 -2.96 -9.66 -1.55
N LEU A 253 -1.73 -9.17 -1.61
CA LEU A 253 -1.29 -7.96 -0.91
C LEU A 253 -1.50 -6.73 -1.81
N GLN A 254 -1.70 -5.55 -1.22
CA GLN A 254 -1.72 -4.32 -2.01
C GLN A 254 -0.31 -3.94 -2.44
N ALA A 255 -0.20 -3.17 -3.52
CA ALA A 255 1.03 -2.47 -3.84
C ALA A 255 1.47 -1.64 -2.62
N SER A 256 2.65 -1.95 -2.08
CA SER A 256 3.30 -1.25 -0.99
C SER A 256 4.42 -0.39 -1.54
N ALA A 257 4.77 0.69 -0.85
CA ALA A 257 5.87 1.55 -1.25
C ALA A 257 7.20 0.78 -1.33
N LYS A 258 7.41 -0.16 -0.40
CA LYS A 258 8.51 -1.14 -0.47
C LYS A 258 8.02 -2.49 -0.98
N SER A 259 8.68 -3.02 -2.00
CA SER A 259 8.29 -4.30 -2.58
C SER A 259 8.71 -5.50 -1.73
N VAL A 260 7.75 -6.41 -1.56
CA VAL A 260 7.96 -7.73 -0.97
C VAL A 260 8.81 -8.57 -1.95
N ARG A 261 9.71 -9.38 -1.41
CA ARG A 261 10.61 -10.24 -2.19
C ARG A 261 10.58 -11.67 -1.65
N GLN A 262 10.94 -12.61 -2.52
CA GLN A 262 11.22 -13.96 -2.10
C GLN A 262 12.27 -13.96 -0.98
N GLY A 263 12.02 -14.74 0.07
CA GLY A 263 12.88 -14.81 1.24
C GLY A 263 12.48 -13.90 2.39
N ASP A 264 11.62 -12.90 2.18
CA ASP A 264 11.08 -12.06 3.26
C ASP A 264 10.32 -12.92 4.28
N LEU A 265 10.45 -12.57 5.55
CA LEU A 265 9.83 -13.29 6.66
C LEU A 265 8.51 -12.66 7.04
N ILE A 266 7.57 -13.50 7.46
CA ILE A 266 6.29 -13.07 8.02
C ILE A 266 6.33 -13.36 9.50
N CYS A 267 6.11 -12.35 10.32
CA CYS A 267 6.07 -12.49 11.76
C CYS A 267 4.84 -11.81 12.37
N LEU A 268 4.45 -12.27 13.55
CA LEU A 268 3.52 -11.57 14.41
C LEU A 268 4.30 -11.02 15.60
N LEU A 269 4.25 -9.70 15.79
CA LEU A 269 4.86 -9.04 16.95
C LEU A 269 3.91 -9.11 18.16
N GLN A 270 4.47 -9.15 19.36
CA GLN A 270 3.69 -9.15 20.59
C GLN A 270 2.86 -7.86 20.70
N GLY A 271 1.55 -7.99 20.85
CA GLY A 271 0.62 -6.86 20.91
C GLY A 271 0.14 -6.33 19.55
N ALA A 272 0.73 -6.79 18.43
CA ALA A 272 0.26 -6.43 17.11
C ALA A 272 -1.01 -7.20 16.73
N GLN A 273 -1.95 -6.52 16.08
CA GLN A 273 -3.19 -7.13 15.58
C GLN A 273 -3.02 -7.76 14.19
N ARG A 274 -1.96 -7.37 13.46
CA ARG A 274 -1.71 -7.79 12.07
C ARG A 274 -0.27 -8.28 11.92
N PRO A 275 -0.03 -9.28 11.05
CA PRO A 275 1.32 -9.70 10.70
C PRO A 275 2.15 -8.57 10.06
N THR A 276 3.45 -8.64 10.28
CA THR A 276 4.46 -7.78 9.69
C THR A 276 5.33 -8.59 8.73
N ILE A 277 5.67 -8.01 7.57
CA ILE A 277 6.66 -8.57 6.65
C ILE A 277 7.99 -7.86 6.88
N ILE A 278 9.02 -8.66 7.18
CA ILE A 278 10.35 -8.17 7.52
C ILE A 278 11.41 -8.82 6.63
N ARG A 279 12.48 -8.08 6.35
CA ARG A 279 13.64 -8.56 5.60
C ARG A 279 14.85 -8.67 6.52
N ILE A 280 15.57 -9.78 6.41
CA ILE A 280 16.82 -9.99 7.15
C ILE A 280 17.89 -9.04 6.61
N CYS A 281 18.51 -8.26 7.49
CA CYS A 281 19.72 -7.49 7.24
C CYS A 281 20.88 -8.07 8.07
N LYS A 282 22.07 -7.46 8.00
CA LYS A 282 23.27 -8.00 8.68
C LYS A 282 23.10 -8.12 10.20
N ASP A 283 22.47 -7.13 10.83
CA ASP A 283 22.40 -6.96 12.29
C ASP A 283 20.99 -6.63 12.81
N HIS A 284 20.01 -6.47 11.91
CA HIS A 284 18.63 -6.13 12.24
C HIS A 284 17.67 -6.70 11.19
N PHE A 285 16.37 -6.46 11.37
CA PHE A 285 15.36 -6.73 10.34
C PHE A 285 14.74 -5.43 9.85
N ALA A 286 14.70 -5.22 8.54
CA ALA A 286 14.00 -4.09 7.94
C ALA A 286 12.51 -4.40 7.83
N ILE A 287 11.65 -3.49 8.28
CA ILE A 287 10.20 -3.59 8.03
C ILE A 287 9.94 -3.24 6.56
N ILE A 288 9.31 -4.18 5.85
CA ILE A 288 8.88 -4.03 4.46
C ILE A 288 7.40 -3.66 4.40
N MET A 289 6.58 -4.34 5.20
CA MET A 289 5.18 -3.99 5.46
C MET A 289 4.90 -4.13 6.94
N ALA A 290 4.45 -3.05 7.58
CA ALA A 290 4.17 -3.01 9.01
C ALA A 290 2.89 -3.76 9.37
N ALA A 291 1.86 -3.68 8.54
CA ALA A 291 0.53 -4.23 8.83
C ALA A 291 -0.09 -4.90 7.60
N VAL A 292 -0.06 -6.22 7.58
CA VAL A 292 -0.64 -7.02 6.51
C VAL A 292 -2.01 -7.54 6.91
N THR A 293 -3.03 -7.26 6.11
CA THR A 293 -4.31 -7.98 6.18
C THR A 293 -4.30 -9.10 5.13
N PRO A 294 -4.20 -10.38 5.55
CA PRO A 294 -4.28 -11.49 4.61
C PRO A 294 -5.59 -11.42 3.82
N ARG A 295 -5.53 -11.64 2.51
CA ARG A 295 -6.74 -11.78 1.67
C ARG A 295 -6.58 -13.01 0.79
N PRO A 296 -7.61 -13.87 0.69
CA PRO A 296 -7.53 -15.04 -0.16
C PRO A 296 -7.41 -14.61 -1.63
N VAL A 297 -6.52 -15.27 -2.37
CA VAL A 297 -6.62 -15.30 -3.83
C VAL A 297 -7.82 -16.20 -4.18
N ALA A 298 -8.70 -15.74 -5.07
CA ALA A 298 -9.88 -16.52 -5.48
C ALA A 298 -9.42 -17.88 -6.01
N ARG A 299 -10.03 -18.96 -5.49
CA ARG A 299 -9.72 -20.42 -5.65
C ARG A 299 -9.03 -21.13 -4.47
N MET A 300 -8.63 -20.45 -3.38
CA MET A 300 -8.00 -21.11 -2.21
C MET A 300 -8.55 -20.63 -0.84
N GLN A 301 -9.86 -20.79 -0.58
CA GLN A 301 -10.48 -20.40 0.70
C GLN A 301 -9.91 -21.16 1.92
N SER A 302 -9.43 -22.40 1.73
CA SER A 302 -8.92 -23.22 2.83
C SER A 302 -7.68 -22.62 3.50
N GLY A 303 -6.71 -22.12 2.73
CA GLY A 303 -5.48 -21.52 3.26
C GLY A 303 -5.71 -20.24 4.05
N TYR A 304 -6.73 -19.45 3.69
CA TYR A 304 -7.09 -18.22 4.40
C TYR A 304 -7.69 -18.50 5.78
N VAL A 305 -8.65 -19.42 5.87
CA VAL A 305 -9.25 -19.81 7.16
C VAL A 305 -8.18 -20.42 8.09
N LYS A 306 -7.26 -21.22 7.54
CA LYS A 306 -6.12 -21.76 8.29
C LYS A 306 -5.22 -20.64 8.82
N CYS A 307 -4.93 -19.61 8.02
CA CYS A 307 -4.13 -18.46 8.45
C CYS A 307 -4.80 -17.69 9.59
N GLN A 308 -6.10 -17.39 9.50
CA GLN A 308 -6.80 -16.67 10.56
C GLN A 308 -6.77 -17.44 11.88
N LYS A 309 -7.04 -18.76 11.83
CA LYS A 309 -6.93 -19.63 13.00
C LYS A 309 -5.52 -19.66 13.59
N LEU A 310 -4.50 -19.70 12.73
CA LEU A 310 -3.10 -19.64 13.17
C LEU A 310 -2.83 -18.34 13.93
N LEU A 311 -3.22 -17.19 13.38
CA LEU A 311 -2.99 -15.88 14.02
C LEU A 311 -3.66 -15.79 15.40
N LEU A 312 -4.89 -16.27 15.52
CA LEU A 312 -5.63 -16.28 16.79
C LEU A 312 -5.08 -17.27 17.84
N SER A 313 -4.30 -18.27 17.41
CA SER A 313 -3.74 -19.29 18.31
C SER A 313 -2.40 -18.91 18.93
N ILE A 314 -1.75 -17.84 18.45
CA ILE A 314 -0.39 -17.48 18.88
C ILE A 314 -0.44 -16.75 20.22
N ASN A 315 -0.03 -17.47 21.26
CA ASN A 315 0.07 -16.94 22.63
C ASN A 315 1.51 -16.87 23.15
N SER A 316 2.49 -17.28 22.33
CA SER A 316 3.91 -17.31 22.71
C SER A 316 4.77 -16.57 21.68
N PHE A 317 5.67 -15.73 22.18
CA PHE A 317 6.54 -14.86 21.39
C PHE A 317 8.01 -15.10 21.80
N PRO A 318 8.63 -16.18 21.28
CA PRO A 318 9.91 -16.67 21.79
C PRO A 318 11.13 -15.87 21.31
N ARG A 319 10.98 -15.02 20.28
CA ARG A 319 12.11 -14.33 19.66
C ARG A 319 12.09 -12.85 19.99
N ASN A 320 13.26 -12.30 20.29
CA ASN A 320 13.48 -10.85 20.33
C ASN A 320 13.84 -10.37 18.93
N PHE A 321 13.22 -9.28 18.50
CA PHE A 321 13.49 -8.62 17.23
C PHE A 321 14.08 -7.23 17.47
N LEU A 322 15.12 -6.91 16.70
CA LEU A 322 15.55 -5.55 16.44
C LEU A 322 15.09 -5.18 15.04
N LEU A 323 14.05 -4.35 14.96
CA LEU A 323 13.43 -3.93 13.71
C LEU A 323 13.84 -2.49 13.39
N VAL A 324 14.04 -2.22 12.11
CA VAL A 324 14.23 -0.86 11.60
C VAL A 324 13.13 -0.59 10.59
N TRP A 325 12.33 0.45 10.86
CA TRP A 325 11.38 0.98 9.90
C TRP A 325 11.90 2.32 9.39
N ASN A 326 12.28 2.36 8.12
CA ASN A 326 12.74 3.56 7.43
C ASN A 326 11.73 3.89 6.33
N TRP A 327 11.17 5.08 6.30
CA TRP A 327 10.26 5.52 5.23
C TRP A 327 11.04 6.09 4.04
#